data_AF-A0A519SGX0-F1
#
_entry.id   AF-A0A519SGX0-F1
#
_cell.length_a   1.000
_cell.length_b   1.000
_cell.length_c   1.000
_cell.angle_alpha   90.00
_cell.angle_beta   90.00
_cell.angle_gamma   90.00
#
_symmetry.space_group_name_H-M   'P 1'
#
loop_
_entity.id
_entity.type
_entity.pdbx_description
1 polymer ?
#
loop_
_entity_poly.entity_id
_entity_poly.type
_entity_poly.pdbx_seq_one_letter_code
_entity_poly.pdbx_strand_id
1 'polypeptide(L)'
;MTKFRKPDQHYIDLYDRHTIQLLKEFESKFKLPRGLGKSYETDLLVKEKGIHRARMKAVTIQGWMNDDEFKDSLTTEVSIPSKIKCNACNSIMQFEGHLFEDMRVLFLFKCPRGHLPKKIIYQNGNEQFVPEPTCGDCGDMFKSKAKQNKASRIVVSVCNGCGKVETKEFTLTSKSIGPINENDRERYCCYSPTSQTFMEGLAEIERYMSSVETFERQKVYDVNVVEKLTIPQLELRLCKVIEAKGYSKFGFEKPEFKKFASVKFSVQDPSENTDKQSVKTLLKIIKLELLKTNWRLLAKGINYRLAVLTGELRAFESDNDLQEIAEEIITSTTDIKE
;
A
#
# COMPACT_ATOMS: atom_id res chain seq x y z
N MET A 1 35.07 -29.06 11.11
CA MET A 1 34.38 -27.75 11.10
C MET A 1 33.28 -27.81 10.04
N THR A 2 32.11 -27.27 10.35
CA THR A 2 30.98 -27.29 9.40
C THR A 2 31.18 -26.18 8.38
N LYS A 3 31.40 -26.53 7.11
CA LYS A 3 31.49 -25.55 6.02
C LYS A 3 30.11 -24.95 5.74
N PHE A 4 29.99 -23.64 5.86
CA PHE A 4 28.79 -22.87 5.60
C PHE A 4 28.58 -22.72 4.09
N ARG A 5 29.63 -22.36 3.34
CA ARG A 5 29.55 -22.20 1.88
C ARG A 5 29.17 -23.52 1.20
N LYS A 6 28.03 -23.50 0.53
CA LYS A 6 27.50 -24.61 -0.29
C LYS A 6 27.97 -24.49 -1.74
N PRO A 7 27.73 -25.48 -2.62
CA PRO A 7 27.97 -25.33 -4.06
C PRO A 7 27.08 -24.22 -4.66
N ASP A 8 27.52 -23.57 -5.75
CA ASP A 8 26.79 -22.45 -6.37
C ASP A 8 25.35 -22.82 -6.76
N GLN A 9 25.16 -24.04 -7.26
CA GLN A 9 23.84 -24.55 -7.62
C GLN A 9 22.84 -24.49 -6.45
N HIS A 10 23.31 -24.66 -5.21
CA HIS A 10 22.46 -24.54 -4.03
C HIS A 10 21.82 -23.15 -3.93
N TYR A 11 22.61 -22.09 -4.16
CA TYR A 11 22.13 -20.71 -4.06
C TYR A 11 21.25 -20.32 -5.24
N ILE A 12 21.56 -20.82 -6.43
CA ILE A 12 20.72 -20.65 -7.62
C ILE A 12 19.34 -21.28 -7.39
N ASP A 13 19.32 -22.53 -6.93
CA ASP A 13 18.08 -23.24 -6.64
C ASP A 13 17.30 -22.57 -5.51
N LEU A 14 17.99 -22.13 -4.45
CA LEU A 14 17.38 -21.40 -3.36
C LEU A 14 16.71 -20.11 -3.86
N TYR A 15 17.41 -19.33 -4.68
CA TYR A 15 16.89 -18.10 -5.25
C TYR A 15 15.65 -18.35 -6.11
N ASP A 16 15.71 -19.35 -6.99
CA ASP A 16 14.62 -19.70 -7.89
C ASP A 16 13.38 -20.15 -7.11
N ARG A 17 13.56 -20.94 -6.04
CA ARG A 17 12.45 -21.36 -5.15
C ARG A 17 11.76 -20.17 -4.52
N HIS A 18 12.54 -19.22 -3.99
CA HIS A 18 11.99 -18.01 -3.41
C HIS A 18 11.21 -17.20 -4.46
N THR A 19 11.74 -17.10 -5.68
CA THR A 19 11.07 -16.40 -6.78
C THR A 19 9.76 -17.07 -7.17
N ILE A 20 9.77 -18.40 -7.38
CA ILE A 20 8.57 -19.18 -7.73
C ILE A 20 7.51 -19.06 -6.62
N GLN A 21 7.90 -19.23 -5.36
CA GLN A 21 6.97 -19.13 -4.24
C GLN A 21 6.33 -17.73 -4.18
N LEU A 22 7.14 -16.68 -4.27
CA LEU A 22 6.68 -15.30 -4.21
C LEU A 22 5.69 -15.00 -5.34
N LEU A 23 6.00 -15.40 -6.57
CA LEU A 23 5.15 -15.12 -7.73
C LEU A 23 3.86 -15.94 -7.71
N LYS A 24 3.89 -17.21 -7.28
CA LYS A 24 2.68 -18.02 -7.06
C LYS A 24 1.77 -17.45 -5.98
N GLU A 25 2.35 -17.04 -4.86
CA GLU A 25 1.58 -16.39 -3.80
C GLU A 25 0.97 -15.08 -4.30
N PHE A 26 1.71 -14.30 -5.08
CA PHE A 26 1.23 -13.05 -5.65
C PHE A 26 0.06 -13.30 -6.61
N GLU A 27 0.17 -14.26 -7.54
CA GLU A 27 -0.92 -14.69 -8.43
C GLU A 27 -2.16 -15.12 -7.63
N SER A 28 -1.98 -15.90 -6.56
CA SER A 28 -3.10 -16.43 -5.77
C SER A 28 -3.85 -15.35 -4.97
N LYS A 29 -3.15 -14.28 -4.56
CA LYS A 29 -3.69 -13.20 -3.73
C LYS A 29 -4.37 -12.11 -4.58
N PHE A 30 -4.02 -12.01 -5.86
CA PHE A 30 -4.63 -11.02 -6.76
C PHE A 30 -6.04 -11.45 -7.15
N LYS A 31 -7.06 -10.84 -6.52
CA LYS A 31 -8.47 -10.95 -6.92
C LYS A 31 -8.88 -9.65 -7.58
N LEU A 32 -9.06 -9.66 -8.90
CA LEU A 32 -9.57 -8.50 -9.62
C LEU A 32 -11.01 -8.16 -9.19
N PRO A 33 -11.40 -6.88 -9.17
CA PRO A 33 -12.79 -6.46 -9.10
C PRO A 33 -13.61 -7.15 -10.21
N ARG A 34 -14.83 -7.58 -9.90
CA ARG A 34 -15.72 -8.24 -10.87
C ARG A 34 -16.02 -7.27 -12.03
N GLY A 35 -15.53 -7.56 -13.24
CA GLY A 35 -15.91 -6.81 -14.45
C GLY A 35 -14.83 -6.67 -15.52
N LEU A 36 -13.55 -6.80 -15.17
CA LEU A 36 -12.42 -6.73 -16.12
C LEU A 36 -11.87 -8.14 -16.42
N GLY A 37 -11.51 -8.39 -17.68
CA GLY A 37 -11.06 -9.69 -18.17
C GLY A 37 -9.90 -10.28 -17.35
N LYS A 38 -10.15 -11.43 -16.73
CA LYS A 38 -9.33 -12.11 -15.70
C LYS A 38 -7.87 -12.49 -16.05
N SER A 39 -7.34 -12.15 -17.22
CA SER A 39 -6.12 -12.81 -17.74
C SER A 39 -4.92 -11.90 -17.96
N TYR A 40 -5.11 -10.63 -18.31
CA TYR A 40 -4.00 -9.83 -18.86
C TYR A 40 -3.27 -9.01 -17.78
N GLU A 41 -4.01 -8.32 -16.92
CA GLU A 41 -3.43 -7.42 -15.89
C GLU A 41 -2.61 -8.19 -14.83
N THR A 42 -3.10 -9.36 -14.41
CA THR A 42 -2.38 -10.21 -13.45
C THR A 42 -1.10 -10.78 -14.04
N ASP A 43 -1.11 -11.15 -15.32
CA ASP A 43 0.05 -11.71 -16.00
C ASP A 43 1.15 -10.65 -16.18
N LEU A 44 0.78 -9.41 -16.52
CA LEU A 44 1.70 -8.28 -16.64
C LEU A 44 2.42 -7.96 -15.32
N LEU A 45 1.67 -7.89 -14.21
CA LEU A 45 2.25 -7.58 -12.89
C LEU A 45 3.17 -8.70 -12.38
N VAL A 46 2.84 -9.95 -12.67
CA VAL A 46 3.69 -11.11 -12.35
C VAL A 46 4.98 -11.05 -13.16
N LYS A 47 4.89 -10.76 -14.46
CA LYS A 47 6.04 -10.57 -15.35
C LYS A 47 6.96 -9.46 -14.86
N GLU A 48 6.42 -8.30 -14.50
CA GLU A 48 7.21 -7.17 -14.00
C GLU A 48 8.00 -7.54 -12.73
N LYS A 49 7.33 -8.18 -11.76
CA LYS A 49 8.00 -8.68 -10.56
C LYS A 49 9.06 -9.74 -10.88
N GLY A 50 8.77 -10.61 -11.84
CA GLY A 50 9.71 -11.59 -12.37
C GLY A 50 10.98 -10.96 -12.97
N ILE A 51 10.83 -9.91 -13.79
CA ILE A 51 11.95 -9.14 -14.36
C ILE A 51 12.78 -8.50 -13.24
N HIS A 52 12.12 -7.90 -12.24
CA HIS A 52 12.83 -7.32 -11.09
C HIS A 52 13.67 -8.36 -10.35
N ARG A 53 13.11 -9.57 -10.11
CA ARG A 53 13.85 -10.69 -9.53
C ARG A 53 15.03 -11.12 -10.41
N ALA A 54 14.83 -11.24 -11.72
CA ALA A 54 15.91 -11.59 -12.64
C ALA A 54 17.08 -10.60 -12.58
N ARG A 55 16.80 -9.29 -12.51
CA ARG A 55 17.83 -8.24 -12.34
C ARG A 55 18.62 -8.37 -11.04
N MET A 56 17.94 -8.73 -9.95
CA MET A 56 18.55 -8.85 -8.62
C MET A 56 19.22 -10.20 -8.36
N LYS A 57 19.03 -11.19 -9.23
CA LYS A 57 19.47 -12.58 -9.03
C LYS A 57 20.96 -12.69 -8.74
N ALA A 58 21.81 -12.14 -9.61
CA ALA A 58 23.27 -12.24 -9.47
C ALA A 58 23.77 -11.59 -8.17
N VAL A 59 23.32 -10.37 -7.88
CA VAL A 59 23.74 -9.63 -6.67
C VAL A 59 23.29 -10.33 -5.40
N THR A 60 22.05 -10.84 -5.37
CA THR A 60 21.50 -11.53 -4.19
C THR A 60 22.24 -12.84 -3.92
N ILE A 61 22.46 -13.65 -4.97
CA ILE A 61 23.18 -14.92 -4.85
C ILE A 61 24.62 -14.67 -4.38
N GLN A 62 25.30 -13.69 -4.98
CA GLN A 62 26.66 -13.33 -4.58
C GLN A 62 26.70 -12.84 -3.12
N GLY A 63 25.70 -12.06 -2.68
CA GLY A 63 25.57 -11.65 -1.28
C GLY A 63 25.51 -12.84 -0.33
N TRP A 64 24.65 -13.82 -0.61
CA TRP A 64 24.55 -15.04 0.21
C TRP A 64 25.83 -15.87 0.21
N MET A 65 26.49 -15.98 -0.95
CA MET A 65 27.77 -16.67 -1.07
C MET A 65 28.85 -15.98 -0.23
N ASN A 66 28.96 -14.65 -0.34
CA ASN A 66 29.90 -13.84 0.44
C ASN A 66 29.63 -13.96 1.95
N ASP A 67 28.37 -13.95 2.37
CA ASP A 67 27.99 -14.10 3.78
C ASP A 67 28.44 -15.45 4.34
N ASP A 68 28.25 -16.53 3.59
CA ASP A 68 28.67 -17.87 4.02
C ASP A 68 30.19 -18.06 3.95
N GLU A 69 30.86 -17.47 2.96
CA GLU A 69 32.33 -17.42 2.87
C GLU A 69 32.93 -16.64 4.04
N PHE A 70 32.29 -15.54 4.45
CA PHE A 70 32.67 -14.77 5.63
C PHE A 70 32.47 -15.56 6.94
N LYS A 71 31.39 -16.35 7.05
CA LYS A 71 31.21 -17.26 8.19
C LYS A 71 32.29 -18.35 8.22
N ASP A 72 32.65 -18.89 7.05
CA ASP A 72 33.72 -19.88 6.93
C ASP A 72 35.08 -19.29 7.33
N SER A 73 35.39 -18.06 6.93
CA SER A 73 36.64 -17.39 7.34
C SER A 73 36.68 -17.15 8.84
N LEU A 74 35.61 -16.58 9.43
CA LEU A 74 35.53 -16.34 10.87
C LEU A 74 35.71 -17.61 11.70
N THR A 75 35.10 -18.71 11.28
CA THR A 75 35.19 -19.97 12.02
C THR A 75 36.51 -20.70 11.82
N THR A 76 37.27 -20.36 10.78
CA THR A 76 38.62 -20.87 10.54
C THR A 76 39.67 -20.07 11.31
N GLU A 77 39.54 -18.74 11.33
CA GLU A 77 40.50 -17.83 11.96
C GLU A 77 40.36 -17.80 13.49
N VAL A 78 39.14 -17.92 14.02
CA VAL A 78 38.89 -17.76 15.46
C VAL A 78 38.88 -19.11 16.15
N SER A 79 39.82 -19.32 17.07
CA SER A 79 39.86 -20.50 17.91
C SER A 79 38.69 -20.56 18.89
N ILE A 80 38.06 -21.73 19.00
CA ILE A 80 36.98 -21.97 19.96
C ILE A 80 37.52 -21.80 21.40
N PRO A 81 36.89 -20.96 22.24
CA PRO A 81 37.27 -20.82 23.64
C PRO A 81 37.25 -22.16 24.38
N SER A 82 38.33 -22.44 25.13
CA SER A 82 38.46 -23.68 25.90
C SER A 82 38.17 -23.46 27.39
N LYS A 83 37.91 -24.55 28.12
CA LYS A 83 37.73 -24.56 29.59
C LYS A 83 36.51 -23.76 30.12
N ILE A 84 35.50 -23.53 29.28
CA ILE A 84 34.23 -22.91 29.70
C ILE A 84 33.52 -23.83 30.69
N LYS A 85 33.17 -23.32 31.88
CA LYS A 85 32.52 -24.11 32.95
C LYS A 85 31.05 -23.76 33.09
N CYS A 86 30.24 -24.77 33.44
CA CYS A 86 28.83 -24.58 33.76
C CYS A 86 28.66 -23.90 35.13
N ASN A 87 27.82 -22.86 35.21
CA ASN A 87 27.58 -22.14 36.47
C ASN A 87 26.90 -22.99 37.54
N ALA A 88 26.13 -24.01 37.15
CA ALA A 88 25.40 -24.87 38.10
C ALA A 88 26.22 -26.03 38.67
N CYS A 89 27.08 -26.66 37.85
CA CYS A 89 27.76 -27.90 38.22
C CYS A 89 29.28 -27.87 38.03
N ASN A 90 29.84 -26.72 37.63
CA ASN A 90 31.26 -26.46 37.42
C ASN A 90 31.97 -27.40 36.41
N SER A 91 31.21 -28.24 35.70
CA SER A 91 31.74 -29.16 34.69
C SER A 91 32.10 -28.39 33.42
N ILE A 92 33.12 -28.86 32.69
CA ILE A 92 33.52 -28.31 31.40
C ILE A 92 32.37 -28.49 30.40
N MET A 93 31.96 -27.39 29.78
CA MET A 93 30.87 -27.37 28.80
C MET A 93 31.37 -27.81 27.42
N GLN A 94 30.47 -28.42 26.66
CA GLN A 94 30.73 -28.89 25.30
C GLN A 94 30.33 -27.82 24.29
N PHE A 95 31.18 -27.57 23.31
CA PHE A 95 30.84 -26.73 22.18
C PHE A 95 29.68 -27.35 21.38
N GLU A 96 28.67 -26.54 21.06
CA GLU A 96 27.49 -26.97 20.33
C GLU A 96 27.44 -26.36 18.92
N GLY A 97 27.85 -25.11 18.75
CA GLY A 97 27.81 -24.45 17.45
C GLY A 97 28.17 -22.97 17.48
N HIS A 98 28.24 -22.39 16.28
CA HIS A 98 28.48 -20.97 16.08
C HIS A 98 27.15 -20.22 15.90
N LEU A 99 27.07 -19.04 16.50
CA LEU A 99 26.06 -18.02 16.22
C LEU A 99 26.78 -16.81 15.60
N PHE A 100 26.07 -15.99 14.83
CA PHE A 100 26.64 -14.82 14.16
C PHE A 100 25.79 -13.59 14.46
N GLU A 101 26.43 -12.51 14.91
CA GLU A 101 25.81 -11.22 15.25
C GLU A 101 26.75 -10.09 14.80
N ASP A 102 26.28 -9.16 13.97
CA ASP A 102 27.03 -7.97 13.52
C ASP A 102 28.51 -8.21 13.22
N MET A 103 28.78 -9.18 12.32
CA MET A 103 30.13 -9.57 11.88
C MET A 103 31.00 -10.27 12.94
N ARG A 104 30.43 -10.71 14.07
CA ARG A 104 31.12 -11.44 15.13
C ARG A 104 30.64 -12.87 15.21
N VAL A 105 31.56 -13.79 15.52
CA VAL A 105 31.20 -15.17 15.87
C VAL A 105 31.01 -15.30 17.37
N LEU A 106 29.93 -15.97 17.74
CA LEU A 106 29.53 -16.28 19.10
C LEU A 106 29.56 -17.81 19.26
N PHE A 107 30.09 -18.28 20.38
CA PHE A 107 30.25 -19.70 20.65
C PHE A 107 29.17 -20.18 21.60
N LEU A 108 28.31 -21.09 21.13
CA LEU A 108 27.28 -21.72 21.93
C LEU A 108 27.83 -22.97 22.62
N PHE A 109 27.70 -23.01 23.95
CA PHE A 109 28.13 -24.13 24.78
C PHE A 109 26.93 -24.75 25.51
N LYS A 110 26.90 -26.09 25.55
CA LYS A 110 25.93 -26.88 26.30
C LYS A 110 26.58 -27.61 27.47
N CYS A 111 25.88 -27.72 28.58
CA CYS A 111 26.33 -28.53 29.70
C CYS A 111 26.17 -30.02 29.35
N PRO A 112 27.18 -30.88 29.57
CA PRO A 112 27.05 -32.33 29.33
C PRO A 112 25.97 -32.98 30.21
N ARG A 113 25.62 -32.36 31.35
CA ARG A 113 24.55 -32.79 32.26
C ARG A 113 23.18 -32.18 31.93
N GLY A 114 23.05 -31.44 30.83
CA GLY A 114 21.77 -30.88 30.38
C GLY A 114 21.28 -29.64 31.13
N HIS A 115 22.08 -29.04 32.01
CA HIS A 115 21.71 -27.79 32.68
C HIS A 115 21.51 -26.63 31.70
N LEU A 116 20.51 -25.80 31.98
CA LEU A 116 20.17 -24.57 31.26
C LEU A 116 20.42 -23.34 32.19
N PRO A 117 20.63 -22.13 31.63
CA PRO A 117 20.71 -21.82 30.20
C PRO A 117 22.01 -22.33 29.56
N LYS A 118 22.00 -22.44 28.23
CA LYS A 118 23.24 -22.61 27.45
C LYS A 118 24.08 -21.34 27.60
N LYS A 119 25.40 -21.47 27.50
CA LYS A 119 26.30 -20.31 27.54
C LYS A 119 26.62 -19.85 26.14
N ILE A 120 26.58 -18.54 25.92
CA ILE A 120 27.03 -17.90 24.70
C ILE A 120 28.27 -17.10 25.06
N ILE A 121 29.37 -17.33 24.35
CA ILE A 121 30.67 -16.73 24.64
C ILE A 121 31.11 -15.94 23.42
N TYR A 122 31.57 -14.71 23.63
CA TYR A 122 32.20 -13.88 22.61
C TYR A 122 33.61 -14.38 22.27
N GLN A 123 34.17 -13.93 21.15
CA GLN A 123 35.54 -14.23 20.73
C GLN A 123 36.60 -13.86 21.78
N ASN A 124 36.38 -12.78 22.53
CA ASN A 124 37.27 -12.33 23.59
C ASN A 124 37.13 -13.13 24.90
N GLY A 125 36.28 -14.17 24.93
CA GLY A 125 36.02 -15.00 26.11
C GLY A 125 34.99 -14.44 27.08
N ASN A 126 34.44 -13.24 26.84
CA ASN A 126 33.37 -12.69 27.68
C ASN A 126 32.06 -13.46 27.46
N GLU A 127 31.29 -13.66 28.52
CA GLU A 127 29.97 -14.28 28.42
C GLU A 127 28.96 -13.25 27.90
N GLN A 128 28.17 -13.64 26.90
CA GLN A 128 27.00 -12.87 26.48
C GLN A 128 25.84 -13.21 27.41
N PHE A 129 25.46 -12.22 28.23
CA PHE A 129 24.23 -12.27 29.00
C PHE A 129 23.09 -11.86 28.10
N VAL A 130 22.22 -12.80 27.75
CA VAL A 130 20.93 -12.47 27.15
C VAL A 130 20.04 -11.98 28.28
N PRO A 131 19.71 -10.68 28.35
CA PRO A 131 18.85 -10.16 29.41
C PRO A 131 17.48 -10.85 29.32
N GLU A 132 16.92 -11.17 30.48
CA GLU A 132 15.59 -11.78 30.52
C GLU A 132 14.56 -10.78 29.97
N PRO A 133 13.62 -11.23 29.12
CA PRO A 133 12.63 -10.34 28.53
C PRO A 133 11.75 -9.74 29.63
N THR A 134 11.69 -8.41 29.65
CA THR A 134 10.82 -7.64 30.54
C THR A 134 9.53 -7.24 29.81
N CYS A 135 8.45 -7.08 30.57
CA CYS A 135 7.16 -6.65 30.03
C CYS A 135 7.19 -5.17 29.68
N GLY A 136 6.86 -4.83 28.43
CA GLY A 136 6.77 -3.42 27.99
C GLY A 136 5.70 -2.60 28.74
N ASP A 137 4.71 -3.25 29.35
CA ASP A 137 3.59 -2.56 30.02
C ASP A 137 3.84 -2.33 31.52
N CYS A 138 4.55 -3.24 32.19
CA CYS A 138 4.74 -3.17 33.66
C CYS A 138 6.19 -3.33 34.13
N GLY A 139 7.13 -3.57 33.22
CA GLY A 139 8.55 -3.77 33.53
C GLY A 139 8.90 -5.09 34.21
N ASP A 140 7.91 -5.88 34.65
CA ASP A 140 8.14 -7.17 35.32
C ASP A 140 8.56 -8.26 34.32
N MET A 141 9.25 -9.28 34.82
CA MET A 141 9.82 -10.37 34.03
C MET A 141 8.76 -11.33 33.48
N PHE A 142 9.03 -11.89 32.31
CA PHE A 142 8.25 -13.01 31.77
C PHE A 142 8.76 -14.35 32.31
N LYS A 143 7.83 -15.21 32.76
CA LYS A 143 8.07 -16.65 32.92
C LYS A 143 7.65 -17.38 31.65
N SER A 144 8.61 -18.00 30.97
CA SER A 144 8.36 -18.74 29.73
C SER A 144 8.35 -20.25 29.94
N LYS A 145 7.37 -20.92 29.34
CA LYS A 145 7.34 -22.37 29.15
C LYS A 145 7.37 -22.68 27.66
N ALA A 146 8.27 -23.55 27.25
CA ALA A 146 8.33 -24.03 25.87
C ALA A 146 7.74 -25.45 25.78
N LYS A 147 6.84 -25.67 24.83
CA LYS A 147 6.43 -26.99 24.37
C LYS A 147 7.02 -27.22 22.99
N GLN A 148 7.70 -28.35 22.81
CA GLN A 148 8.31 -28.71 21.54
C GLN A 148 7.68 -30.00 21.03
N ASN A 149 7.31 -30.02 19.74
CA ASN A 149 6.97 -31.23 19.00
C ASN A 149 7.96 -31.41 17.83
N LYS A 150 7.76 -32.41 16.96
CA LYS A 150 8.66 -32.69 15.82
C LYS A 150 8.67 -31.58 14.75
N ALA A 151 7.63 -30.77 14.66
CA ALA A 151 7.40 -29.81 13.58
C ALA A 151 7.45 -28.33 14.02
N SER A 152 7.16 -28.04 15.28
CA SER A 152 7.16 -26.69 15.85
C SER A 152 7.52 -26.68 17.34
N ARG A 153 7.98 -25.52 17.79
CA ARG A 153 8.25 -25.19 19.18
C ARG A 153 7.40 -23.98 19.53
N ILE A 154 6.50 -24.14 20.49
CA ILE A 154 5.62 -23.08 20.97
C ILE A 154 6.18 -22.62 22.32
N VAL A 155 6.55 -21.35 22.40
CA VAL A 155 6.99 -20.68 23.63
C VAL A 155 5.85 -19.81 24.12
N VAL A 156 5.32 -20.15 25.29
CA VAL A 156 4.30 -19.36 25.99
C VAL A 156 4.98 -18.62 27.14
N SER A 157 4.99 -17.31 27.10
CA SER A 157 5.56 -16.41 28.09
C SER A 157 4.45 -15.71 28.84
N VAL A 158 4.44 -15.78 30.17
CA VAL A 158 3.47 -15.10 31.03
C VAL A 158 4.20 -14.08 31.88
N CYS A 159 3.78 -12.82 31.84
CA CYS A 159 4.34 -11.78 32.69
C CYS A 159 3.94 -12.03 34.16
N ASN A 160 4.90 -11.94 35.08
CA ASN A 160 4.64 -12.14 36.50
C ASN A 160 3.80 -11.03 37.14
N GLY A 161 3.93 -9.79 36.66
CA GLY A 161 3.30 -8.63 37.27
C GLY A 161 1.86 -8.41 36.80
N CYS A 162 1.64 -8.39 35.48
CA CYS A 162 0.33 -8.10 34.90
C CYS A 162 -0.39 -9.32 34.31
N GLY A 163 0.25 -10.50 34.30
CA GLY A 163 -0.34 -11.73 33.75
C GLY A 163 -0.45 -11.79 32.22
N LYS A 164 0.08 -10.80 31.50
CA LYS A 164 0.08 -10.78 30.02
C LYS A 164 0.72 -12.04 29.44
N VAL A 165 0.05 -12.66 28.49
CA VAL A 165 0.50 -13.89 27.83
C VAL A 165 0.96 -13.59 26.41
N GLU A 166 2.20 -13.95 26.10
CA GLU A 166 2.75 -13.94 24.74
C GLU A 166 3.00 -15.37 24.28
N THR A 167 2.46 -15.73 23.12
CA THR A 167 2.72 -17.05 22.50
C THR A 167 3.50 -16.85 21.21
N LYS A 168 4.68 -17.45 21.11
CA LYS A 168 5.52 -17.47 19.91
C LYS A 168 5.65 -18.90 19.41
N GLU A 169 5.20 -19.15 18.19
CA GLU A 169 5.39 -20.45 17.53
C GLU A 169 6.57 -20.38 16.55
N PHE A 170 7.49 -21.34 16.69
CA PHE A 170 8.67 -21.50 15.87
C PHE A 170 8.55 -22.81 15.10
N THR A 171 8.46 -22.75 13.77
CA THR A 171 8.46 -23.96 12.93
C THR A 171 9.86 -24.56 12.89
N LEU A 172 10.01 -25.81 13.37
CA LEU A 172 11.28 -26.54 13.46
C LEU A 172 11.55 -27.45 12.25
N THR A 173 10.53 -27.78 11.45
CA THR A 173 10.73 -28.59 10.26
C THR A 173 11.43 -27.81 9.16
N SER A 174 12.68 -28.18 8.86
CA SER A 174 13.19 -28.10 7.50
C SER A 174 12.36 -29.07 6.66
N LYS A 175 11.28 -28.59 6.04
CA LYS A 175 10.62 -29.38 4.98
C LYS A 175 11.73 -29.81 4.03
N SER A 176 11.87 -31.12 3.78
CA SER A 176 12.79 -31.61 2.75
C SER A 176 12.44 -30.87 1.47
N ILE A 177 13.36 -30.01 1.06
CA ILE A 177 13.15 -29.10 -0.05
C ILE A 177 13.14 -29.98 -1.32
N GLY A 178 11.96 -30.36 -1.81
CA GLY A 178 11.80 -31.22 -3.00
C GLY A 178 12.42 -30.58 -4.25
N PRO A 179 12.66 -31.30 -5.35
CA PRO A 179 13.23 -30.69 -6.56
C PRO A 179 12.36 -29.52 -7.07
N ILE A 180 13.01 -28.55 -7.72
CA ILE A 180 12.28 -27.46 -8.40
C ILE A 180 11.54 -28.06 -9.58
N ASN A 181 10.28 -27.68 -9.75
CA ASN A 181 9.53 -28.03 -10.95
C ASN A 181 10.05 -27.19 -12.12
N GLU A 182 10.59 -27.84 -13.15
CA GLU A 182 11.23 -27.12 -14.26
C GLU A 182 10.23 -26.25 -15.05
N ASN A 183 8.96 -26.65 -15.12
CA ASN A 183 7.92 -25.83 -15.74
C ASN A 183 7.65 -24.53 -14.95
N ASP A 184 7.76 -24.58 -13.62
CA ASP A 184 7.66 -23.38 -12.79
C ASP A 184 8.90 -22.50 -12.95
N ARG A 185 10.08 -23.10 -13.06
CA ARG A 185 11.33 -22.36 -13.31
C ARG A 185 11.28 -21.65 -14.66
N GLU A 186 10.81 -22.31 -15.70
CA GLU A 186 10.66 -21.71 -17.03
C GLU A 186 9.67 -20.54 -17.00
N ARG A 187 8.51 -20.71 -16.34
CA ARG A 187 7.50 -19.66 -16.26
C ARG A 187 7.92 -18.45 -15.43
N TYR A 188 8.57 -18.67 -14.28
CA TYR A 188 8.77 -17.62 -13.27
C TYR A 188 10.21 -17.11 -13.16
N CYS A 189 11.20 -17.82 -13.71
CA CYS A 189 12.62 -17.48 -13.56
C CYS A 189 13.33 -17.13 -14.88
N CYS A 190 12.71 -17.35 -16.05
CA CYS A 190 13.32 -17.08 -17.36
C CYS A 190 13.12 -15.66 -17.91
N TYR A 191 12.78 -14.70 -17.05
CA TYR A 191 12.65 -13.30 -17.48
C TYR A 191 14.01 -12.71 -17.86
N SER A 192 14.14 -12.25 -19.10
CA SER A 192 15.34 -11.54 -19.53
C SER A 192 15.36 -10.11 -18.97
N PRO A 193 16.47 -9.65 -18.36
CA PRO A 193 16.60 -8.28 -17.88
C PRO A 193 16.87 -7.25 -19.01
N THR A 194 16.87 -7.65 -20.29
CA THR A 194 17.21 -6.77 -21.43
C THR A 194 16.27 -5.56 -21.56
N SER A 195 16.81 -4.45 -22.09
CA SER A 195 16.11 -3.17 -22.35
C SER A 195 14.84 -3.30 -23.20
N GLN A 196 14.77 -4.37 -24.01
CA GLN A 196 13.64 -4.71 -24.86
C GLN A 196 12.35 -4.96 -24.05
N THR A 197 12.46 -5.62 -22.88
CA THR A 197 11.31 -5.91 -22.00
C THR A 197 10.73 -4.65 -21.34
N PHE A 198 11.54 -3.62 -21.14
CA PHE A 198 11.07 -2.34 -20.60
C PHE A 198 10.25 -1.57 -21.64
N MET A 199 10.72 -1.54 -22.91
CA MET A 199 9.99 -0.91 -24.01
C MET A 199 8.71 -1.67 -24.35
N GLU A 200 8.72 -3.00 -24.29
CA GLU A 200 7.53 -3.84 -24.44
C GLU A 200 6.53 -3.61 -23.31
N GLY A 201 7.00 -3.52 -22.07
CA GLY A 201 6.16 -3.19 -20.91
C GLY A 201 5.53 -1.79 -21.02
N LEU A 202 6.28 -0.79 -21.50
CA LEU A 202 5.76 0.54 -21.77
C LEU A 202 4.71 0.54 -22.89
N ALA A 203 4.96 -0.18 -23.98
CA ALA A 203 4.00 -0.32 -25.09
C ALA A 203 2.73 -1.08 -24.68
N GLU A 204 2.82 -1.97 -23.68
CA GLU A 204 1.66 -2.66 -23.10
C GLU A 204 0.86 -1.77 -22.15
N ILE A 205 1.53 -0.95 -21.35
CA ILE A 205 0.87 0.08 -20.52
C ILE A 205 0.17 1.10 -21.42
N GLU A 206 0.81 1.55 -22.50
CA GLU A 206 0.21 2.46 -23.47
C GLU A 206 -1.05 1.87 -24.11
N ARG A 207 -1.00 0.59 -24.52
CA ARG A 207 -2.19 -0.13 -25.02
C ARG A 207 -3.30 -0.24 -23.98
N TYR A 208 -2.95 -0.45 -22.71
CA TYR A 208 -3.91 -0.51 -21.60
C TYR A 208 -4.54 0.86 -21.30
N MET A 209 -3.75 1.93 -21.20
CA MET A 209 -4.30 3.27 -21.00
C MET A 209 -5.22 3.67 -22.16
N SER A 210 -4.84 3.32 -23.39
CA SER A 210 -5.68 3.53 -24.57
C SER A 210 -7.00 2.74 -24.50
N SER A 211 -7.00 1.53 -23.93
CA SER A 211 -8.21 0.73 -23.76
C SER A 211 -9.11 1.23 -22.61
N VAL A 212 -8.52 1.75 -21.54
CA VAL A 212 -9.27 2.41 -20.45
C VAL A 212 -9.91 3.71 -20.94
N GLU A 213 -9.17 4.56 -21.65
CA GLU A 213 -9.72 5.78 -22.25
C GLU A 213 -10.89 5.48 -23.21
N THR A 214 -10.80 4.40 -23.99
CA THR A 214 -11.89 4.02 -24.90
C THR A 214 -13.10 3.44 -24.15
N PHE A 215 -12.90 2.75 -23.03
CA PHE A 215 -13.98 2.25 -22.18
C PHE A 215 -14.69 3.37 -21.41
N GLU A 216 -13.96 4.36 -20.91
CA GLU A 216 -14.52 5.56 -20.27
C GLU A 216 -15.30 6.41 -21.27
N ARG A 217 -14.78 6.58 -22.49
CA ARG A 217 -15.50 7.26 -23.59
C ARG A 217 -16.75 6.51 -24.08
N GLN A 218 -16.88 5.21 -23.79
CA GLN A 218 -18.06 4.42 -24.15
C GLN A 218 -19.21 4.50 -23.14
N LYS A 219 -19.00 5.09 -21.96
CA LYS A 219 -20.12 5.43 -21.07
C LYS A 219 -20.87 6.63 -21.63
N VAL A 220 -21.75 6.38 -22.59
CA VAL A 220 -22.74 7.36 -23.03
C VAL A 220 -23.73 7.54 -21.89
N TYR A 221 -23.56 8.60 -21.10
CA TYR A 221 -24.53 8.97 -20.09
C TYR A 221 -25.80 9.54 -20.74
N ASP A 222 -26.96 9.15 -20.23
CA ASP A 222 -28.24 9.62 -20.77
C ASP A 222 -28.41 11.12 -20.47
N VAL A 223 -28.29 11.93 -21.51
CA VAL A 223 -28.43 13.39 -21.49
C VAL A 223 -29.82 13.83 -21.02
N ASN A 224 -30.84 12.95 -21.08
CA ASN A 224 -32.19 13.25 -20.61
C ASN A 224 -32.27 13.51 -19.10
N VAL A 225 -31.24 13.16 -18.33
CA VAL A 225 -31.17 13.44 -16.88
C VAL A 225 -30.93 14.94 -16.60
N VAL A 226 -30.42 15.70 -17.57
CA VAL A 226 -30.12 17.14 -17.41
C VAL A 226 -31.33 18.01 -17.71
N GLU A 227 -31.79 18.78 -16.72
CA GLU A 227 -32.87 19.75 -16.91
C GLU A 227 -32.38 20.94 -17.76
N LYS A 228 -32.86 21.04 -19.00
CA LYS A 228 -32.58 22.16 -19.91
C LYS A 228 -33.50 23.34 -19.58
N LEU A 229 -32.98 24.32 -18.85
CA LEU A 229 -33.73 25.52 -18.48
C LEU A 229 -33.45 26.65 -19.47
N THR A 230 -34.51 27.32 -19.90
CA THR A 230 -34.42 28.63 -20.56
C THR A 230 -34.08 29.74 -19.55
N ILE A 231 -33.59 30.89 -20.03
CA ILE A 231 -33.28 32.05 -19.17
C ILE A 231 -34.49 32.50 -18.32
N PRO A 232 -35.72 32.63 -18.85
CA PRO A 232 -36.88 32.99 -18.03
C PRO A 232 -37.21 31.96 -16.94
N GLN A 233 -37.06 30.67 -17.24
CA GLN A 233 -37.30 29.60 -16.27
C GLN A 233 -36.23 29.59 -15.16
N LEU A 234 -34.97 29.80 -15.56
CA LEU A 234 -33.85 29.94 -14.64
C LEU A 234 -34.06 31.13 -13.69
N GLU A 235 -34.48 32.28 -14.23
CA GLU A 235 -34.73 33.50 -13.45
C GLU A 235 -35.81 33.25 -12.40
N LEU A 236 -36.93 32.67 -12.80
CA LEU A 236 -38.05 32.38 -11.92
C LEU A 236 -37.68 31.36 -10.83
N ARG A 237 -36.86 30.36 -11.16
CA ARG A 237 -36.40 29.35 -10.19
C ARG A 237 -35.44 29.97 -9.17
N LEU A 238 -34.40 30.67 -9.63
CA LEU A 238 -33.42 31.30 -8.75
C LEU A 238 -34.05 32.41 -7.91
N CYS A 239 -34.91 33.25 -8.49
CA CYS A 239 -35.61 34.31 -7.76
C CYS A 239 -36.37 33.75 -6.55
N LYS A 240 -37.17 32.69 -6.74
CA LYS A 240 -37.91 32.02 -5.65
C LYS A 240 -37.00 31.53 -4.53
N VAL A 241 -35.89 30.88 -4.87
CA VAL A 241 -34.99 30.26 -3.87
C VAL A 241 -34.15 31.32 -3.16
N ILE A 242 -33.72 32.36 -3.87
CA ILE A 242 -32.88 33.44 -3.36
C ILE A 242 -33.69 34.38 -2.47
N GLU A 243 -34.91 34.75 -2.85
CA GLU A 243 -35.82 35.56 -2.03
C GLU A 243 -36.25 34.84 -0.75
N ALA A 244 -36.50 33.53 -0.83
CA ALA A 244 -36.78 32.70 0.35
C ALA A 244 -35.62 32.67 1.37
N LYS A 245 -34.41 33.08 0.96
CA LYS A 245 -33.21 33.16 1.81
C LYS A 245 -32.91 34.57 2.30
N GLY A 246 -33.80 35.54 2.05
CA GLY A 246 -33.73 36.90 2.58
C GLY A 246 -32.98 37.91 1.69
N TYR A 247 -32.53 37.48 0.52
CA TYR A 247 -32.01 38.39 -0.50
C TYR A 247 -33.15 39.09 -1.23
N SER A 248 -32.90 40.26 -1.82
CA SER A 248 -33.93 41.06 -2.49
C SER A 248 -33.45 41.56 -3.85
N LYS A 249 -34.40 41.89 -4.74
CA LYS A 249 -34.15 42.43 -6.08
C LYS A 249 -33.16 41.59 -6.89
N PHE A 250 -33.36 40.27 -6.91
CA PHE A 250 -32.64 39.42 -7.85
C PHE A 250 -33.07 39.77 -9.27
N GLY A 251 -32.10 39.90 -10.17
CA GLY A 251 -32.39 40.14 -11.58
C GLY A 251 -31.22 39.83 -12.48
N PHE A 252 -31.55 39.44 -13.70
CA PHE A 252 -30.56 39.24 -14.75
C PHE A 252 -30.29 40.50 -15.55
N GLU A 253 -29.03 40.68 -15.92
CA GLU A 253 -28.63 41.63 -16.95
C GLU A 253 -28.90 41.05 -18.34
N LYS A 254 -28.59 41.82 -19.39
CA LYS A 254 -28.75 41.37 -20.77
C LYS A 254 -27.88 40.13 -21.02
N PRO A 255 -28.44 39.04 -21.58
CA PRO A 255 -27.68 37.85 -21.88
C PRO A 255 -26.64 38.11 -22.99
N GLU A 256 -25.46 37.52 -22.83
CA GLU A 256 -24.38 37.52 -23.82
C GLU A 256 -24.31 36.15 -24.51
N PHE A 257 -24.43 36.14 -25.84
CA PHE A 257 -24.31 34.91 -26.65
C PHE A 257 -23.00 34.96 -27.43
N LYS A 258 -21.92 34.45 -26.83
CA LYS A 258 -20.61 34.32 -27.48
C LYS A 258 -20.37 32.86 -27.84
N LYS A 259 -19.36 32.22 -27.26
CA LYS A 259 -19.12 30.77 -27.38
C LYS A 259 -20.14 29.95 -26.58
N PHE A 260 -20.67 30.54 -25.50
CA PHE A 260 -21.71 29.99 -24.65
C PHE A 260 -22.75 31.10 -24.40
N ALA A 261 -23.98 30.73 -24.09
CA ALA A 261 -24.93 31.68 -23.51
C ALA A 261 -24.51 31.98 -22.06
N SER A 262 -24.26 33.23 -21.74
CA SER A 262 -23.99 33.65 -20.35
C SER A 262 -24.89 34.81 -19.94
N VAL A 263 -25.22 34.85 -18.65
CA VAL A 263 -26.06 35.88 -18.07
C VAL A 263 -25.44 36.34 -16.75
N LYS A 264 -25.26 37.65 -16.63
CA LYS A 264 -24.83 38.27 -15.38
C LYS A 264 -26.05 38.49 -14.50
N PHE A 265 -25.89 38.32 -13.21
CA PHE A 265 -26.94 38.58 -12.24
C PHE A 265 -26.48 39.57 -11.20
N SER A 266 -27.47 40.26 -10.62
CA SER A 266 -27.29 41.09 -9.45
C SER A 266 -28.36 40.76 -8.41
N VAL A 267 -28.00 40.85 -7.14
CA VAL A 267 -28.92 40.68 -6.03
C VAL A 267 -28.50 41.53 -4.84
N GLN A 268 -29.46 42.07 -4.11
CA GLN A 268 -29.22 42.87 -2.91
C GLN A 268 -29.31 41.99 -1.67
N ASP A 269 -28.32 42.10 -0.79
CA ASP A 269 -28.33 41.47 0.52
C ASP A 269 -28.62 42.54 1.59
N PRO A 270 -29.86 42.63 2.09
CA PRO A 270 -30.22 43.62 3.10
C PRO A 270 -29.74 43.23 4.51
N SER A 271 -29.09 42.08 4.68
CA SER A 271 -28.65 41.62 6.00
C SER A 271 -27.39 42.33 6.49
N GLU A 272 -27.18 42.34 7.81
CA GLU A 272 -25.95 42.81 8.46
C GLU A 272 -24.81 41.77 8.42
N ASN A 273 -24.94 40.74 7.57
CA ASN A 273 -23.93 39.68 7.46
C ASN A 273 -22.60 40.21 6.91
N THR A 274 -21.51 39.53 7.27
CA THR A 274 -20.22 39.85 6.67
C THR A 274 -20.20 39.47 5.18
N ASP A 275 -19.50 40.26 4.36
CA ASP A 275 -19.37 40.04 2.91
C ASP A 275 -19.07 38.58 2.54
N LYS A 276 -18.19 37.92 3.32
CA LYS A 276 -17.79 36.52 3.12
C LYS A 276 -18.95 35.54 3.37
N GLN A 277 -19.77 35.79 4.38
CA GLN A 277 -20.92 34.94 4.71
C GLN A 277 -22.00 35.06 3.64
N SER A 278 -22.29 36.27 3.17
CA SER A 278 -23.24 36.54 2.11
C SER A 278 -22.85 35.85 0.80
N VAL A 279 -21.59 35.98 0.40
CA VAL A 279 -21.05 35.31 -0.80
C VAL A 279 -21.13 33.79 -0.67
N LYS A 280 -20.70 33.22 0.48
CA LYS A 280 -20.69 31.77 0.68
C LYS A 280 -22.09 31.17 0.68
N THR A 281 -23.05 31.86 1.27
CA THR A 281 -24.45 31.42 1.36
C THR A 281 -25.10 31.42 -0.03
N LEU A 282 -24.98 32.52 -0.76
CA LEU A 282 -25.52 32.63 -2.12
C LEU A 282 -24.86 31.62 -3.07
N LEU A 283 -23.54 31.43 -2.98
CA LEU A 283 -22.80 30.45 -3.79
C LEU A 283 -23.32 29.03 -3.54
N LYS A 284 -23.58 28.66 -2.28
CA LYS A 284 -24.09 27.34 -1.93
C LYS A 284 -25.50 27.13 -2.50
N ILE A 285 -26.37 28.13 -2.38
CA ILE A 285 -27.74 28.07 -2.90
C ILE A 285 -27.74 27.87 -4.41
N ILE A 286 -27.01 28.72 -5.14
CA ILE A 286 -26.96 28.66 -6.60
C ILE A 286 -26.35 27.34 -7.07
N LYS A 287 -25.27 26.87 -6.45
CA LYS A 287 -24.65 25.58 -6.84
C LYS A 287 -25.59 24.40 -6.64
N LEU A 288 -26.32 24.35 -5.53
CA LEU A 288 -27.25 23.27 -5.24
C LEU A 288 -28.44 23.27 -6.20
N GLU A 289 -29.02 24.44 -6.47
CA GLU A 289 -30.18 24.56 -7.34
C GLU A 289 -29.84 24.26 -8.81
N LEU A 290 -28.64 24.60 -9.24
CA LEU A 290 -28.22 24.42 -10.63
C LEU A 290 -27.60 23.05 -10.93
N LEU A 291 -27.30 22.23 -9.92
CA LEU A 291 -26.61 20.93 -10.09
C LEU A 291 -27.24 20.04 -11.17
N LYS A 292 -28.57 19.96 -11.18
CA LYS A 292 -29.35 19.13 -12.11
C LYS A 292 -29.64 19.79 -13.46
N THR A 293 -29.19 21.02 -13.65
CA THR A 293 -29.55 21.85 -14.80
C THR A 293 -28.39 22.00 -15.76
N ASN A 294 -28.66 22.51 -16.96
CA ASN A 294 -27.64 22.85 -17.94
C ASN A 294 -26.89 24.18 -17.66
N TRP A 295 -26.98 24.73 -16.44
CA TRP A 295 -26.34 26.00 -16.06
C TRP A 295 -25.29 25.81 -14.97
N ARG A 296 -24.18 26.57 -15.02
CA ARG A 296 -23.18 26.61 -13.95
C ARG A 296 -22.72 28.04 -13.64
N LEU A 297 -22.34 28.25 -12.38
CA LEU A 297 -21.69 29.48 -11.93
C LEU A 297 -20.23 29.51 -12.39
N LEU A 298 -19.79 30.62 -12.98
CA LEU A 298 -18.42 30.80 -13.46
C LEU A 298 -17.39 30.83 -12.32
N ALA A 299 -16.19 30.30 -12.59
CA ALA A 299 -15.12 30.10 -11.60
C ALA A 299 -14.62 31.38 -10.90
N LYS A 300 -14.88 32.57 -11.46
CA LYS A 300 -14.56 33.87 -10.83
C LYS A 300 -15.48 34.26 -9.67
N GLY A 301 -16.43 33.39 -9.31
CA GLY A 301 -17.22 33.52 -8.09
C GLY A 301 -18.21 34.69 -8.09
N ILE A 302 -18.82 34.91 -6.93
CA ILE A 302 -19.73 36.02 -6.68
C ILE A 302 -18.93 37.16 -6.04
N ASN A 303 -19.04 38.35 -6.60
CA ASN A 303 -18.43 39.56 -6.06
C ASN A 303 -19.43 40.29 -5.16
N TYR A 304 -18.94 40.84 -4.05
CA TYR A 304 -19.73 41.64 -3.13
C TYR A 304 -19.24 43.09 -3.14
N ARG A 305 -20.14 44.06 -3.31
CA ARG A 305 -19.83 45.48 -3.19
C ARG A 305 -21.09 46.26 -2.76
N LEU A 306 -20.99 47.01 -1.65
CA LEU A 306 -22.06 47.87 -1.15
C LEU A 306 -23.41 47.14 -1.02
N ALA A 307 -23.42 45.97 -0.37
CA ALA A 307 -24.61 45.12 -0.20
C ALA A 307 -25.24 44.59 -1.50
N VAL A 308 -24.51 44.68 -2.63
CA VAL A 308 -24.90 44.09 -3.91
C VAL A 308 -23.94 42.95 -4.26
N LEU A 309 -24.51 41.77 -4.52
CA LEU A 309 -23.78 40.62 -5.02
C LEU A 309 -23.99 40.48 -6.52
N THR A 310 -22.90 40.33 -7.25
CA THR A 310 -22.92 40.12 -8.70
C THR A 310 -22.17 38.86 -9.09
N GLY A 311 -22.65 38.19 -10.13
CA GLY A 311 -22.02 36.98 -10.64
C GLY A 311 -22.44 36.69 -12.07
N GLU A 312 -21.89 35.62 -12.64
CA GLU A 312 -22.17 35.21 -14.02
C GLU A 312 -22.49 33.72 -14.08
N LEU A 313 -23.60 33.39 -14.74
CA LEU A 313 -24.02 32.02 -15.04
C LEU A 313 -23.76 31.72 -16.52
N ARG A 314 -23.35 30.50 -16.80
CA ARG A 314 -23.10 29.99 -18.15
C ARG A 314 -23.99 28.79 -18.43
N ALA A 315 -24.62 28.76 -19.60
CA ALA A 315 -25.35 27.62 -20.11
C ALA A 315 -24.43 26.71 -20.93
N PHE A 316 -24.72 25.42 -20.85
CA PHE A 316 -24.12 24.36 -21.66
C PHE A 316 -25.22 23.72 -22.52
N GLU A 317 -24.96 23.62 -23.82
CA GLU A 317 -25.95 23.14 -24.79
C GLU A 317 -25.42 22.05 -25.71
N SER A 318 -24.09 21.87 -25.80
CA SER A 318 -23.51 20.83 -26.65
C SER A 318 -23.69 19.46 -26.00
N ASP A 319 -23.88 18.42 -26.83
CA ASP A 319 -24.08 17.05 -26.34
C ASP A 319 -22.91 16.57 -25.47
N ASN A 320 -21.69 17.00 -25.80
CA ASN A 320 -20.50 16.69 -24.99
C ASN A 320 -20.55 17.36 -23.61
N ASP A 321 -20.90 18.64 -23.54
CA ASP A 321 -21.02 19.34 -22.25
C ASP A 321 -22.16 18.76 -21.40
N LEU A 322 -23.26 18.35 -22.03
CA LEU A 322 -24.40 17.76 -21.34
C LEU A 322 -24.09 16.35 -20.82
N GLN A 323 -23.22 15.59 -21.49
CA GLN A 323 -22.73 14.30 -21.00
C GLN A 323 -21.86 14.47 -19.74
N GLU A 324 -20.96 15.45 -19.72
CA GLU A 324 -20.16 15.77 -18.53
C GLU A 324 -21.06 16.16 -17.34
N ILE A 325 -22.11 16.95 -17.60
CA ILE A 325 -23.09 17.32 -16.56
C ILE A 325 -23.89 16.10 -16.09
N ALA A 326 -24.29 15.20 -16.99
CA ALA A 326 -25.01 13.99 -16.63
C ALA A 326 -24.16 13.07 -15.73
N GLU A 327 -22.86 12.97 -16.00
CA GLU A 327 -21.90 12.25 -15.15
C GLU A 327 -21.80 12.89 -13.75
N GLU A 328 -21.68 14.23 -13.67
CA GLU A 328 -21.63 14.97 -12.40
C GLU A 328 -22.89 14.70 -11.54
N ILE A 329 -24.07 14.64 -12.17
CA ILE A 329 -25.34 14.36 -11.46
C ILE A 329 -25.36 12.93 -10.93
N ILE A 330 -24.94 11.95 -11.72
CA ILE A 330 -24.96 10.53 -11.34
C ILE A 330 -23.98 10.29 -10.19
N THR A 331 -22.74 10.76 -10.32
CA THR A 331 -21.69 10.63 -9.29
C THR A 331 -22.10 11.28 -7.97
N SER A 332 -22.65 12.50 -8.03
CA SER A 332 -23.17 13.22 -6.84
C SER A 332 -24.37 12.54 -6.18
N THR A 333 -25.11 11.69 -6.90
CA THR A 333 -26.26 10.95 -6.34
C THR A 333 -25.83 9.65 -5.66
N THR A 334 -24.74 9.03 -6.11
CA THR A 334 -24.15 7.83 -5.49
C THR A 334 -23.54 8.12 -4.12
N ASP A 335 -22.88 9.27 -3.93
CA ASP A 335 -22.25 9.66 -2.66
C ASP A 335 -23.25 10.01 -1.54
N ILE A 336 -24.56 10.11 -1.84
CA ILE A 336 -25.62 10.39 -0.86
C ILE A 336 -26.26 9.08 -0.33
N LYS A 337 -25.96 7.94 -0.96
CA LYS A 337 -26.55 6.62 -0.61
C LYS A 337 -25.61 5.70 0.17
N GLU A 338 -24.36 6.09 0.38
CA GLU A 338 -23.42 5.49 1.34
C GLU A 338 -23.38 6.33 2.63
#